data_AF-A0A074MBS6-F1
#
_entry.id   AF-A0A074MBS6-F1
#
_cell.length_a   1.000
_cell.length_b   1.000
_cell.length_c   1.000
_cell.angle_alpha   90.00
_cell.angle_beta   90.00
_cell.angle_gamma   90.00
#
_symmetry.space_group_name_H-M   'P 1'
#
loop_
_entity.id
_entity.type
_entity.pdbx_description
1 polymer ?
#
loop_
_entity_poly.entity_id
_entity_poly.type
_entity_poly.pdbx_seq_one_letter_code
_entity_poly.pdbx_strand_id
1 'polypeptide(L)'
;MRTVMTSLLQLPVRLKARLMAFLALFLTPSAAMAQQATNQGGDPITSALLWMQSILLGPIATALAVMAVAGVGFMMLTGRMNWRYGMTVIIGVFIIFGAPRLVATIAGGAGV
;
A
#
# COMPACT_ATOMS: atom_id res chain seq x y z
N MET A 1 -33.15 3.26 31.63
CA MET A 1 -32.64 4.63 31.35
C MET A 1 -31.10 4.73 31.29
N ARG A 2 -30.32 3.90 32.00
CA ARG A 2 -28.84 3.94 32.00
C ARG A 2 -28.15 3.46 30.70
N THR A 3 -28.82 2.66 29.86
CA THR A 3 -28.22 2.02 28.67
C THR A 3 -28.20 2.91 27.42
N VAL A 4 -29.09 3.91 27.34
CA VAL A 4 -29.15 4.86 26.21
C VAL A 4 -28.01 5.88 26.30
N MET A 5 -27.61 6.25 27.51
CA MET A 5 -26.56 7.24 27.78
C MET A 5 -25.16 6.75 27.35
N THR A 6 -24.90 5.44 27.40
CA THR A 6 -23.67 4.83 26.88
C THR A 6 -23.65 4.70 25.35
N SER A 7 -24.81 4.61 24.69
CA SER A 7 -24.89 4.48 23.22
C SER A 7 -24.59 5.78 22.46
N LEU A 8 -24.88 6.95 23.06
CA LEU A 8 -24.64 8.25 22.42
C LEU A 8 -23.14 8.62 22.36
N LEU A 9 -22.33 8.10 23.29
CA LEU A 9 -20.88 8.31 23.33
C LEU A 9 -20.09 7.36 22.39
N GLN A 10 -20.68 6.25 21.93
CA GLN A 10 -19.99 5.26 21.10
C GLN A 10 -20.21 5.44 19.58
N LEU A 11 -21.10 6.33 19.15
CA LEU A 11 -21.29 6.69 17.75
C LEU A 11 -20.00 7.15 17.03
N PRO A 12 -19.16 8.05 17.60
CA PRO A 12 -17.93 8.47 16.92
C PRO A 12 -16.83 7.40 16.96
N VAL A 13 -16.77 6.57 18.00
CA VAL A 13 -15.75 5.52 18.17
C VAL A 13 -15.99 4.35 17.24
N ARG A 14 -17.25 3.93 17.05
CA ARG A 14 -17.61 2.86 16.11
C ARG A 14 -17.42 3.28 14.64
N LEU A 15 -17.60 4.56 14.31
CA LEU A 15 -17.32 5.08 12.98
C LEU A 15 -15.81 5.18 12.71
N LYS A 16 -15.02 5.68 13.67
CA LYS A 16 -13.55 5.72 13.60
C LYS A 16 -12.94 4.31 13.56
N ALA A 17 -13.49 3.37 14.32
CA ALA A 17 -13.06 1.97 14.32
C ALA A 17 -13.43 1.25 13.01
N ARG A 18 -14.58 1.55 12.39
CA ARG A 18 -14.91 1.04 11.06
C ARG A 18 -14.01 1.59 9.97
N LEU A 19 -13.63 2.87 10.04
CA LEU A 19 -12.68 3.47 9.10
C LEU A 19 -11.27 2.85 9.25
N MET A 20 -10.82 2.61 10.48
CA MET A 20 -9.57 1.89 10.74
C MET A 20 -9.63 0.42 10.34
N ALA A 21 -10.76 -0.26 10.52
CA ALA A 21 -10.94 -1.65 10.09
C ALA A 21 -10.95 -1.76 8.55
N PHE A 22 -11.52 -0.79 7.84
CA PHE A 22 -11.43 -0.72 6.38
C PHE A 22 -10.00 -0.48 5.90
N LEU A 23 -9.25 0.42 6.56
CA LEU A 23 -7.84 0.66 6.25
C LEU A 23 -6.97 -0.57 6.59
N ALA A 24 -7.28 -1.28 7.67
CA ALA A 24 -6.61 -2.52 8.05
C ALA A 24 -6.89 -3.62 7.03
N LEU A 25 -8.12 -3.77 6.54
CA LEU A 25 -8.49 -4.76 5.51
C LEU A 25 -7.76 -4.53 4.18
N PHE A 26 -7.45 -3.27 3.84
CA PHE A 26 -6.63 -2.94 2.67
C PHE A 26 -5.12 -3.24 2.89
N LEU A 27 -4.66 -3.32 4.14
CA LEU A 27 -3.25 -3.54 4.50
C LEU A 27 -2.90 -5.00 4.83
N THR A 28 -3.89 -5.89 5.00
CA THR A 28 -3.63 -7.31 5.26
C THR A 28 -3.83 -8.16 4.00
N PRO A 29 -2.77 -8.47 3.24
CA PRO A 29 -2.78 -9.60 2.31
C PRO A 29 -2.54 -10.90 3.12
N SER A 30 -3.30 -11.15 4.19
CA SER A 30 -3.07 -12.30 5.07
C SER A 30 -3.77 -13.58 4.60
N ALA A 31 -4.70 -13.50 3.64
CA ALA A 31 -5.37 -14.68 3.09
C ALA A 31 -4.50 -15.45 2.07
N ALA A 32 -3.44 -14.84 1.53
CA ALA A 32 -2.59 -15.45 0.49
C ALA A 32 -1.40 -16.26 1.04
N MET A 33 -1.00 -16.06 2.30
CA MET A 33 0.24 -16.66 2.85
C MET A 33 0.07 -18.12 3.32
N ALA A 34 -1.14 -18.67 3.32
CA ALA A 34 -1.38 -20.04 3.79
C ALA A 34 -1.04 -21.13 2.76
N GLN A 35 -0.89 -20.79 1.47
CA GLN A 35 -0.72 -21.79 0.39
C GLN A 35 0.73 -21.93 -0.09
N GLN A 36 1.66 -21.12 0.42
CA GLN A 36 3.08 -21.13 -0.01
C GLN A 36 3.94 -22.24 0.62
N ALA A 37 3.41 -23.01 1.58
CA ALA A 37 4.23 -23.91 2.39
C ALA A 37 4.20 -25.41 2.02
N THR A 38 3.35 -25.88 1.09
CA THR A 38 3.07 -27.34 1.02
C THR A 38 3.65 -28.16 -0.13
N ASN A 39 4.24 -27.63 -1.21
CA ASN A 39 4.76 -28.50 -2.30
C ASN A 39 6.14 -28.09 -2.80
N GLN A 40 7.19 -28.56 -2.12
CA GLN A 40 8.61 -28.42 -2.52
C GLN A 40 9.02 -29.45 -3.59
N GLY A 41 8.21 -29.63 -4.64
CA GLY A 41 8.48 -30.63 -5.68
C GLY A 41 8.02 -30.18 -7.06
N GLY A 42 8.87 -29.43 -7.76
CA GLY A 42 9.02 -29.48 -9.23
C GLY A 42 7.80 -29.33 -10.15
N ASP A 43 6.63 -28.88 -9.69
CA ASP A 43 5.45 -28.77 -10.56
C ASP A 43 5.54 -27.50 -11.43
N PRO A 44 5.56 -27.59 -12.78
CA PRO A 44 5.63 -26.43 -13.68
C PRO A 44 4.47 -25.43 -13.48
N ILE A 45 3.36 -25.90 -12.89
CA ILE A 45 2.23 -25.06 -12.48
C ILE A 45 2.63 -24.13 -11.33
N THR A 46 3.36 -24.61 -10.32
CA THR A 46 3.82 -23.78 -9.19
C THR A 46 4.83 -22.74 -9.66
N SER A 47 5.74 -23.09 -10.56
CA SER A 47 6.67 -22.14 -11.19
C SER A 47 5.94 -21.07 -12.02
N ALA A 48 4.92 -21.45 -12.78
CA ALA A 48 4.09 -20.50 -13.51
C ALA A 48 3.32 -19.57 -12.55
N LEU A 49 2.79 -20.10 -11.43
CA LEU A 49 2.13 -19.31 -10.39
C LEU A 49 3.11 -18.32 -9.73
N LEU A 50 4.33 -18.75 -9.40
CA LEU A 50 5.36 -17.87 -8.83
C LEU A 50 5.80 -16.79 -9.82
N TRP A 51 5.89 -17.10 -11.12
CA TRP A 51 6.17 -16.11 -12.15
C TRP A 51 5.05 -15.06 -12.26
N MET A 52 3.79 -15.49 -12.31
CA MET A 52 2.66 -14.56 -12.30
C MET A 52 2.65 -13.73 -11.01
N GLN A 53 2.86 -14.36 -9.86
CA GLN A 53 2.96 -13.69 -8.57
C GLN A 53 4.07 -12.62 -8.56
N SER A 54 5.23 -12.90 -9.14
CA SER A 54 6.34 -11.95 -9.23
C SER A 54 5.96 -10.69 -10.04
N ILE A 55 5.18 -10.86 -11.10
CA ILE A 55 4.71 -9.75 -11.94
C ILE A 55 3.64 -8.94 -11.20
N LEU A 56 2.71 -9.62 -10.52
CA LEU A 56 1.63 -8.98 -9.77
C LEU A 56 2.15 -8.17 -8.57
N LEU A 57 3.16 -8.66 -7.86
CA LEU A 57 3.69 -8.01 -6.65
C LEU A 57 4.81 -6.99 -6.92
N GLY A 58 5.60 -7.16 -7.99
CA GLY A 58 6.73 -6.26 -8.28
C GLY A 58 6.40 -5.20 -9.34
N PRO A 59 6.53 -5.52 -10.64
CA PRO A 59 6.36 -4.57 -11.73
C PRO A 59 4.99 -3.89 -11.76
N ILE A 60 3.90 -4.65 -11.62
CA ILE A 60 2.54 -4.08 -11.68
C ILE A 60 2.29 -3.15 -10.49
N ALA A 61 2.76 -3.51 -9.29
CA ALA A 61 2.63 -2.67 -8.10
C ALA A 61 3.32 -1.31 -8.28
N THR A 62 4.55 -1.31 -8.81
CA THR A 62 5.26 -0.06 -9.12
C THR A 62 4.59 0.75 -10.23
N ALA A 63 4.05 0.09 -11.26
CA ALA A 63 3.37 0.77 -12.36
C ALA A 63 2.09 1.49 -11.90
N LEU A 64 1.26 0.85 -11.06
CA LEU A 64 0.06 1.47 -10.50
C LEU A 64 0.41 2.66 -9.60
N ALA A 65 1.46 2.53 -8.78
CA ALA A 65 1.94 3.62 -7.96
C ALA A 65 2.38 4.82 -8.81
N VAL A 66 3.06 4.61 -9.95
CA VAL A 66 3.44 5.68 -10.89
C VAL A 66 2.23 6.29 -11.61
N MET A 67 1.21 5.51 -11.96
CA MET A 67 -0.03 6.04 -12.56
C MET A 67 -0.75 7.03 -11.63
N ALA A 68 -0.72 6.79 -10.32
CA ALA A 68 -1.26 7.74 -9.34
C ALA A 68 -0.44 9.05 -9.31
N VAL A 69 0.89 8.98 -9.45
CA VAL A 69 1.77 10.16 -9.53
C VAL A 69 1.48 10.99 -10.77
N ALA A 70 1.27 10.35 -11.92
CA ALA A 70 0.88 11.03 -13.15
C ALA A 70 -0.46 11.76 -13.00
N GLY A 71 -1.42 11.16 -12.30
CA GLY A 71 -2.70 11.80 -11.93
C GLY A 71 -2.53 13.08 -11.11
N VAL A 72 -1.56 13.12 -10.20
CA VAL A 72 -1.23 14.36 -9.46
C VAL A 72 -0.61 15.42 -10.36
N GLY A 73 0.31 15.02 -11.24
CA GLY A 73 0.90 15.93 -12.22
C GLY A 73 -0.16 16.56 -13.13
N PHE A 74 -1.17 15.77 -13.52
CA PHE A 74 -2.32 16.27 -14.27
C PHE A 74 -3.14 17.29 -13.46
N MET A 75 -3.29 17.08 -12.15
CA MET A 75 -3.98 18.00 -11.25
C MET A 75 -3.21 19.29 -10.96
N MET A 76 -1.91 19.37 -11.28
CA MET A 76 -1.14 20.63 -11.26
C MET A 76 -1.31 21.46 -12.55
N LEU A 77 -1.67 20.83 -13.67
CA LEU A 77 -1.89 21.53 -14.97
C LEU A 77 -3.22 22.28 -15.03
N THR A 78 -4.15 22.08 -14.10
CA THR A 78 -5.40 22.85 -13.98
C THR A 78 -5.19 24.31 -13.53
N GLY A 79 -3.93 24.77 -13.44
CA GLY A 79 -3.56 26.18 -13.60
C GLY A 79 -3.84 27.10 -12.41
N ARG A 80 -4.51 26.63 -11.35
CA ARG A 80 -4.75 27.41 -10.11
C ARG A 80 -4.31 26.71 -8.82
N MET A 81 -3.56 25.61 -8.92
CA MET A 81 -3.10 24.87 -7.74
C MET A 81 -1.88 25.56 -7.12
N ASN A 82 -1.95 25.88 -5.82
CA ASN A 82 -0.82 26.47 -5.10
C ASN A 82 0.40 25.56 -5.25
N TRP A 83 1.52 26.11 -5.73
CA TRP A 83 2.81 25.43 -5.89
C TRP A 83 3.26 24.64 -4.63
N ARG A 84 2.78 25.06 -3.45
CA ARG A 84 2.91 24.36 -2.17
C ARG A 84 2.33 22.93 -2.18
N TYR A 85 1.18 22.70 -2.81
CA TYR A 85 0.60 21.35 -2.92
C TYR A 85 1.44 20.45 -3.81
N GLY A 86 2.03 21.00 -4.87
CA GLY A 86 2.96 20.27 -5.74
C GLY A 86 4.19 19.76 -5.01
N MET A 87 4.85 20.64 -4.24
CA MET A 87 6.03 20.25 -3.47
C MET A 87 5.74 19.13 -2.47
N THR A 88 4.62 19.20 -1.74
CA THR A 88 4.25 18.15 -0.78
C THR A 88 4.08 16.78 -1.42
N VAL A 89 3.48 16.71 -2.61
CA VAL A 89 3.30 15.42 -3.29
C VAL A 89 4.62 14.87 -3.85
N ILE A 90 5.45 15.73 -4.46
CA ILE A 90 6.78 15.31 -4.96
C ILE A 90 7.63 14.73 -3.82
N ILE A 91 7.61 15.37 -2.65
CA ILE A 91 8.30 14.87 -1.44
C ILE A 91 7.72 13.52 -1.00
N GLY A 92 6.39 13.37 -0.99
CA GLY A 92 5.74 12.10 -0.62
C GLY A 92 6.13 10.94 -1.54
N VAL A 93 6.14 11.16 -2.86
CA VAL A 93 6.54 10.14 -3.85
C VAL A 93 8.00 9.76 -3.67
N PHE A 94 8.88 10.75 -3.46
CA PHE A 94 10.29 10.50 -3.22
C PHE A 94 10.52 9.60 -2.00
N ILE A 95 9.76 9.78 -0.91
CA ILE A 95 9.88 8.94 0.29
C ILE A 95 9.41 7.51 0.01
N ILE A 96 8.26 7.31 -0.64
CA ILE A 96 7.71 5.97 -0.90
C ILE A 96 8.64 5.12 -1.78
N PHE A 97 9.15 5.71 -2.87
CA PHE A 97 10.02 4.98 -3.81
C PHE A 97 11.51 5.02 -3.44
N GLY A 98 11.95 6.03 -2.68
CA GLY A 98 13.34 6.22 -2.28
C GLY A 98 13.72 5.49 -0.99
N ALA A 99 12.78 5.28 -0.06
CA ALA A 99 13.04 4.64 1.23
C ALA A 99 13.69 3.24 1.12
N PRO A 100 13.30 2.34 0.21
CA PRO A 100 13.90 1.01 0.13
C PRO A 100 15.41 1.03 -0.12
N ARG A 101 15.90 1.99 -0.91
CA ARG A 101 17.34 2.14 -1.18
C ARG A 101 18.11 2.62 0.05
N LEU A 102 17.53 3.54 0.82
CA LEU A 102 18.12 4.02 2.08
C LEU A 102 18.16 2.92 3.14
N VAL A 103 17.12 2.08 3.21
CA VAL A 103 17.10 0.93 4.11
C VAL A 103 18.14 -0.10 3.68
N ALA A 104 18.29 -0.36 2.38
CA ALA A 104 19.27 -1.32 1.86
C ALA A 104 20.72 -0.91 2.14
N THR A 105 21.05 0.39 2.04
CA THR A 105 22.41 0.87 2.36
C THR A 105 22.71 0.75 3.86
N ILE A 106 21.72 0.97 4.72
CA ILE A 106 21.86 0.85 6.18
C ILE A 106 21.87 -0.62 6.63
N ALA A 107 21.08 -1.47 5.98
CA ALA A 107 21.03 -2.91 6.25
C ALA A 107 22.26 -3.69 5.75
N GLY A 108 23.31 -2.98 5.30
CA GLY A 108 24.60 -3.58 4.97
C GLY A 108 24.82 -3.91 3.49
N GLY A 109 24.16 -3.21 2.55
CA GLY A 109 24.48 -3.34 1.12
C GLY A 109 24.20 -4.72 0.50
N ALA A 110 23.38 -5.55 1.15
CA ALA A 110 23.00 -6.88 0.69
C ALA A 110 21.63 -6.86 -0.05
N GLY A 111 21.54 -6.08 -1.12
CA GLY A 111 20.29 -5.88 -1.86
C GLY A 111 20.51 -5.65 -3.36
N VAL A 112 21.30 -6.53 -3.98
CA VAL A 112 21.25 -6.91 -5.41
C VAL A 112 21.25 -8.42 -5.44
#